data_AF-X1I291-F1
#
_entry.id   AF-X1I291-F1
#
_cell.length_a   1.000
_cell.length_b   1.000
_cell.length_c   1.000
_cell.angle_alpha   90.00
_cell.angle_beta   90.00
_cell.angle_gamma   90.00
#
_symmetry.space_group_name_H-M   'P 1'
#
loop_
_entity.id
_entity.type
_entity.pdbx_description
1 polymer ?
#
loop_
_entity_poly.entity_id
_entity_poly.type
_entity_poly.pdbx_seq_one_letter_code
_entity_poly.pdbx_strand_id
1 'polypeptide(L)' 'MKFGYIANPDSFSYSKIKEATVKAEKLGFDSVHVQDHIMK' A
#
# COMPACT_ATOMS: atom_id res chain seq x y z
N MET A 1 -19.19 5.86 1.25
CA MET A 1 -18.35 4.66 1.44
C MET A 1 -16.91 5.11 1.28
N LYS A 2 -15.99 4.64 2.14
CA LYS A 2 -14.55 4.93 2.02
C LYS A 2 -13.84 3.68 1.52
N PHE A 3 -12.89 3.82 0.59
CA PHE A 3 -12.16 2.70 0.01
C PHE A 3 -10.70 2.75 0.43
N GLY A 4 -10.20 1.64 0.98
CA GLY A 4 -8.80 1.48 1.39
C GLY A 4 -8.04 0.53 0.47
N TYR A 5 -6.76 0.79 0.25
CA TYR A 5 -5.84 -0.08 -0.49
C TYR A 5 -4.84 -0.76 0.46
N ILE A 6 -4.62 -2.07 0.32
CA ILE A 6 -3.68 -2.84 1.14
C ILE A 6 -2.45 -3.18 0.29
N ALA A 7 -1.27 -2.70 0.71
CA ALA A 7 0.02 -3.04 0.12
C ALA A 7 0.70 -4.17 0.92
N ASN A 8 1.01 -5.29 0.26
CA ASN A 8 1.67 -6.46 0.88
C ASN A 8 3.20 -6.32 0.87
N PRO A 9 3.86 -6.14 2.01
CA PRO A 9 5.30 -5.88 2.07
C PRO A 9 6.15 -7.08 1.63
N ASP A 10 5.67 -8.32 1.81
CA ASP A 10 6.40 -9.56 1.44
C ASP A 10 6.75 -9.61 -0.05
N SER A 11 6.03 -8.86 -0.89
CA SER A 11 6.25 -8.80 -2.33
C SER A 11 6.80 -7.45 -2.81
N PHE A 12 6.91 -6.45 -1.92
CA PHE A 12 7.20 -5.08 -2.29
C PHE A 12 8.36 -4.49 -1.47
N SER A 13 9.44 -4.10 -2.16
CA SER A 13 10.41 -3.16 -1.59
C SER A 13 9.74 -1.81 -1.31
N TYR A 14 10.29 -1.03 -0.38
CA TYR A 14 9.76 0.29 -0.01
C TYR A 14 9.47 1.20 -1.24
N SER A 15 10.32 1.15 -2.27
CA SER A 15 10.11 1.90 -3.51
C SER A 15 8.80 1.53 -4.22
N LYS A 16 8.45 0.23 -4.27
CA LYS A 16 7.21 -0.25 -4.87
C LYS A 16 5.99 0.11 -4.02
N ILE A 17 6.11 0.11 -2.69
CA ILE A 17 5.04 0.57 -1.79
C ILE A 17 4.72 2.04 -2.06
N LYS A 18 5.75 2.88 -2.25
CA LYS A 18 5.58 4.30 -2.60
C LYS A 18 4.84 4.46 -3.93
N GLU A 19 5.25 3.73 -4.98
CA GLU A 19 4.58 3.77 -6.28
C GLU A 19 3.11 3.34 -6.19
N ALA A 20 2.84 2.26 -5.46
CA ALA A 20 1.48 1.76 -5.24
C ALA A 20 0.62 2.77 -4.45
N THR A 21 1.20 3.46 -3.47
CA THR A 21 0.54 4.51 -2.70
C THR A 21 0.12 5.67 -3.59
N VAL A 22 1.04 6.20 -4.41
CA VAL A 22 0.75 7.28 -5.37
C VAL A 22 -0.32 6.86 -6.37
N LYS A 23 -0.33 5.58 -6.78
CA LYS A 23 -1.36 5.04 -7.67
C LYS A 23 -2.73 4.96 -6.97
N ALA A 24 -2.77 4.53 -5.72
CA ALA A 24 -4.00 4.45 -4.93
C ALA A 24 -4.62 5.84 -4.72
N GLU A 25 -3.81 6.86 -4.42
CA GLU A 25 -4.27 8.25 -4.31
C GLU A 25 -4.89 8.74 -5.63
N LYS A 26 -4.23 8.47 -6.77
CA LYS A 26 -4.76 8.84 -8.11
C LYS A 26 -6.06 8.13 -8.47
N LEU A 27 -6.30 6.94 -7.92
CA LEU A 27 -7.51 6.16 -8.13
C LEU A 27 -8.65 6.57 -7.17
N GLY A 28 -8.40 7.51 -6.26
CA GLY A 28 -9.40 8.04 -5.33
C GLY A 28 -9.61 7.18 -4.08
N PHE A 29 -8.62 6.37 -3.69
CA PHE A 29 -8.66 5.68 -2.41
C PHE A 29 -8.46 6.67 -1.25
N ASP A 30 -9.21 6.48 -0.17
CA ASP A 30 -9.17 7.34 1.02
C ASP A 30 -8.01 6.98 1.97
N SER A 31 -7.53 5.73 1.93
CA SER A 31 -6.47 5.26 2.81
C SER A 31 -5.61 4.18 2.16
N VAL A 32 -4.34 4.12 2.58
CA VAL A 32 -3.41 3.05 2.21
C VAL A 32 -2.89 2.40 3.49
N HIS A 33 -2.99 1.07 3.55
CA HIS A 33 -2.53 0.25 4.66
C HIS A 33 -1.36 -0.61 4.18
N VAL A 34 -0.25 -0.56 4.90
CA VAL A 34 0.91 -1.41 4.66
C VAL A 34 0.90 -2.46 5.75
N GLN A 35 0.85 -3.73 5.37
CA GLN A 35 1.13 -4.79 6.35
C GLN A 35 2.61 -4.71 6.70
N ASP A 36 2.95 -4.98 7.95
CA ASP A 36 4.33 -5.12 8.38
C ASP A 36 4.50 -6.57 8.83
N HIS A 37 5.37 -7.30 8.14
CA HIS A 37 5.70 -8.67 8.50
C HIS A 37 7.10 -8.65 9.07
N ILE A 38 7.23 -8.97 10.36
CA ILE A 38 8.51 -9.31 10.95
C ILE A 38 8.95 -10.61 10.28
N MET A 39 9.84 -10.49 9.28
CA MET A 39 10.54 -11.65 8.72
C MET A 39 11.27 -12.34 9.88
N LYS A 40 10.91 -13.58 10.15
CA LYS A 40 11.51 -14.42 11.18
C LYS A 40 12.50 -15.40 10.58
#